data_AF-A0A853CFN0-F1
#
_entry.id   AF-A0A853CFN0-F1
#
_cell.length_a   1.000
_cell.length_b   1.000
_cell.length_c   1.000
_cell.angle_alpha   90.00
_cell.angle_beta   90.00
_cell.angle_gamma   90.00
#
_symmetry.space_group_name_H-M   'P 1'
#
loop_
_entity.id
_entity.type
_entity.pdbx_description
1 polymer ?
#
loop_
_entity_poly.entity_id
_entity_poly.type
_entity_poly.pdbx_seq_one_letter_code
_entity_poly.pdbx_strand_id
1 'polypeptide(L)'
;MTAHEGARAAEEVAVVALIVILFPPLLIAFLLVMERVEEPLRRPTNSREVSEFLSTATPGEVDTLARSGIRRALTRWRRRRRGRARKSTAPLI
;
A
#
# COMPACT_ATOMS: atom_id res chain seq x y z
N MET A 1 -11.82 16.04 -56.23
CA MET A 1 -10.93 16.10 -55.05
C MET A 1 -11.76 16.43 -53.80
N THR A 2 -12.76 15.60 -53.47
CA THR A 2 -13.73 15.85 -52.38
C THR A 2 -14.10 14.57 -51.63
N ALA A 3 -14.00 13.40 -52.28
CA ALA A 3 -14.26 12.10 -51.66
C ALA A 3 -13.22 11.66 -50.61
N HIS A 4 -11.95 12.03 -50.79
CA HIS A 4 -10.87 11.64 -49.85
C HIS A 4 -10.92 12.38 -48.50
N GLU A 5 -11.51 13.58 -48.49
CA GLU A 5 -11.59 14.44 -47.31
C GLU A 5 -12.70 14.00 -46.35
N GLY A 6 -13.85 13.58 -46.91
CA GLY A 6 -14.95 13.01 -46.12
C GLY A 6 -14.60 11.69 -45.42
N ALA A 7 -13.78 10.84 -46.07
CA ALA A 7 -13.32 9.58 -45.47
C ALA A 7 -12.40 9.82 -44.26
N ARG A 8 -11.51 10.82 -44.35
CA ARG A 8 -10.61 11.22 -43.24
C ARG A 8 -11.39 11.78 -42.07
N ALA A 9 -12.35 12.66 -42.32
CA ALA A 9 -13.21 13.20 -41.26
C ALA A 9 -14.01 12.10 -40.56
N ALA A 10 -14.53 11.12 -41.30
CA ALA A 10 -15.23 9.97 -40.72
C ALA A 10 -14.31 9.09 -39.86
N GLU A 11 -13.06 8.89 -40.29
CA GLU A 11 -12.04 8.15 -39.54
C GLU A 11 -11.66 8.88 -38.25
N GLU A 12 -11.45 10.20 -38.30
CA GLU A 12 -11.17 11.03 -37.14
C GLU A 12 -12.31 10.99 -36.12
N VAL A 13 -13.56 11.15 -36.58
CA VAL A 13 -14.75 11.06 -35.71
C VAL A 13 -14.87 9.66 -35.11
N ALA A 14 -14.60 8.60 -35.87
CA ALA A 14 -14.62 7.23 -35.37
C ALA A 14 -13.54 6.99 -34.31
N VAL A 15 -12.33 7.51 -34.50
CA VAL A 15 -11.23 7.40 -33.53
C VAL A 15 -11.54 8.17 -32.26
N VAL A 16 -12.06 9.40 -32.37
CA VAL A 16 -12.46 10.20 -31.21
C VAL A 16 -13.59 9.51 -30.43
N ALA A 17 -14.61 9.01 -31.13
CA ALA A 17 -15.71 8.27 -30.51
C ALA A 17 -15.21 7.01 -29.80
N LEU A 18 -14.28 6.26 -30.41
CA LEU A 18 -13.66 5.08 -29.81
C LEU A 18 -12.92 5.45 -28.51
N ILE A 19 -12.13 6.52 -28.51
CA ILE A 19 -11.41 6.98 -27.30
C ILE A 19 -12.40 7.38 -26.21
N VAL A 20 -13.44 8.16 -26.52
CA VAL A 20 -14.44 8.60 -25.53
C VAL A 20 -15.18 7.43 -24.90
N ILE A 21 -15.47 6.38 -25.67
CA ILE A 21 -16.14 5.17 -25.18
C ILE A 21 -15.18 4.29 -24.37
N LEU A 22 -13.93 4.15 -24.83
CA LEU A 22 -12.97 3.23 -24.23
C LEU A 22 -12.23 3.82 -23.02
N PHE A 23 -12.09 5.13 -22.95
CA PHE A 23 -11.32 5.80 -21.90
C PHE A 23 -11.92 5.62 -20.49
N PRO A 24 -13.23 5.83 -20.24
CA PRO A 24 -13.82 5.62 -18.92
C PRO A 24 -13.64 4.19 -18.37
N PRO A 25 -13.94 3.10 -19.11
CA PRO A 25 -13.71 1.76 -18.60
C PRO A 25 -12.21 1.43 -18.46
N LEU A 26 -11.33 1.98 -19.31
CA LEU A 26 -9.87 1.83 -19.13
C LEU A 26 -9.39 2.48 -17.83
N LEU A 27 -9.87 3.69 -17.51
CA LEU A 27 -9.55 4.35 -16.24
C LEU A 27 -10.07 3.55 -15.05
N ILE A 28 -11.33 3.09 -15.10
CA ILE A 28 -11.90 2.26 -14.04
C ILE A 28 -11.08 0.98 -13.88
N ALA A 29 -10.75 0.29 -14.98
CA ALA A 29 -9.90 -0.90 -14.96
C ALA A 29 -8.51 -0.60 -14.37
N PHE A 30 -7.89 0.52 -14.74
CA PHE A 30 -6.61 0.96 -14.18
C PHE A 30 -6.72 1.20 -12.66
N LEU A 31 -7.76 1.89 -12.21
CA LEU A 31 -8.02 2.14 -10.79
C LEU A 31 -8.31 0.84 -10.01
N LEU A 32 -9.01 -0.12 -10.61
CA LEU A 32 -9.23 -1.43 -10.01
C LEU A 32 -7.93 -2.25 -9.96
N VAL A 33 -7.09 -2.16 -10.99
CA VAL A 33 -5.77 -2.79 -11.02
C VAL A 33 -4.81 -2.12 -10.03
N MET A 34 -4.99 -0.83 -9.74
CA MET A 34 -4.25 -0.17 -8.66
C MET A 34 -4.45 -0.89 -7.33
N GLU A 35 -5.58 -1.56 -7.05
CA GLU A 35 -5.66 -2.43 -5.86
C GLU A 35 -4.66 -3.59 -5.91
N ARG A 36 -4.40 -4.18 -7.08
CA ARG A 36 -3.39 -5.24 -7.27
C ARG A 36 -1.95 -4.73 -7.30
N VAL A 37 -1.72 -3.49 -7.72
CA VAL A 37 -0.42 -2.79 -7.64
C VAL A 37 -0.17 -2.25 -6.23
N GLU A 38 -1.23 -1.93 -5.49
CA GLU A 38 -1.22 -1.50 -4.09
C GLU A 38 -1.19 -2.69 -3.13
N GLU A 39 -1.60 -3.89 -3.51
CA GLU A 39 -1.59 -5.09 -2.64
C GLU A 39 -0.20 -5.42 -2.04
N PRO A 40 0.95 -5.17 -2.72
CA PRO A 40 2.27 -5.25 -2.11
C PRO A 40 2.58 -4.10 -1.12
N LEU A 41 1.91 -2.95 -1.23
CA LEU A 41 2.05 -1.77 -0.35
C LEU A 41 0.99 -1.71 0.76
N ARG A 42 -0.14 -2.41 0.59
CA ARG A 42 -1.26 -2.60 1.53
C ARG A 42 -1.20 -3.94 2.25
N ARG A 43 -0.01 -4.50 2.42
CA ARG A 43 0.23 -5.25 3.65
C ARG A 43 0.49 -4.20 4.73
N PRO A 44 -0.48 -3.85 5.60
CA PRO A 44 -0.16 -3.14 6.82
C PRO A 44 0.67 -4.06 7.70
N THR A 45 1.95 -4.19 7.37
CA THR A 45 2.96 -4.25 8.40
C THR A 45 2.94 -2.85 8.99
N ASN A 46 2.03 -2.59 9.95
CA ASN A 46 2.31 -1.77 11.13
C ASN A 46 1.15 -0.98 11.75
N SER A 47 -0.04 -0.73 11.19
CA SER A 47 -1.00 0.14 11.92
C SER A 47 -1.43 -0.44 13.27
N ARG A 48 -1.77 -1.73 13.30
CA ARG A 48 -2.05 -2.45 14.55
C ARG A 48 -0.81 -2.61 15.42
N GLU A 49 0.35 -2.88 14.80
CA GLU A 49 1.62 -3.08 15.51
C GLU A 49 2.17 -1.76 16.10
N VAL A 50 1.91 -0.63 15.46
CA VAL A 50 2.25 0.73 15.90
C VAL A 50 1.30 1.17 16.98
N SER A 51 -0.01 0.92 16.83
CA SER A 51 -0.95 1.13 17.93
C SER A 51 -0.55 0.33 19.17
N GLU A 52 -0.14 -0.92 18.99
CA GLU A 52 0.32 -1.77 20.09
C GLU A 52 1.68 -1.35 20.63
N PHE A 53 2.58 -0.87 19.77
CA PHE A 53 3.83 -0.25 20.19
C PHE A 53 3.54 0.99 21.05
N LEU A 54 2.69 1.91 20.61
CA LEU A 54 2.37 3.12 21.36
C LEU A 54 1.71 2.82 22.71
N SER A 55 0.94 1.73 22.81
CA SER A 55 0.32 1.33 24.09
C SER A 55 1.25 0.54 25.03
N THR A 56 2.29 -0.13 24.51
CA THR A 56 3.13 -1.06 25.31
C THR A 56 4.64 -0.76 25.28
N ALA A 57 5.06 0.26 24.52
CA ALA A 57 6.46 0.67 24.41
C ALA A 57 6.96 1.21 25.74
N THR A 58 8.22 0.91 26.03
CA THR A 58 8.90 1.51 27.20
C THR A 58 9.47 2.87 26.84
N PRO A 59 9.74 3.75 27.82
CA PRO A 59 10.33 5.07 27.57
C PRO A 59 11.62 5.02 26.72
N GLY A 60 12.48 4.02 26.94
CA GLY A 60 13.69 3.85 26.13
C GLY A 60 13.45 3.45 24.68
N GLU A 61 12.31 2.83 24.36
CA GLU A 61 11.91 2.52 22.98
C GLU A 61 11.28 3.72 22.28
N VAL A 62 10.55 4.56 23.04
CA VAL A 62 10.06 5.85 22.55
C VAL A 62 11.23 6.81 22.29
N ASP A 63 12.24 6.84 23.15
CA ASP A 63 13.47 7.60 22.91
C ASP A 63 14.22 7.08 21.67
N THR A 64 14.26 5.75 21.48
CA THR A 64 14.80 5.14 20.26
C THR A 64 13.99 5.55 19.02
N LEU A 65 12.65 5.65 19.13
CA LEU A 65 11.79 6.15 18.06
C LEU A 65 12.14 7.59 17.70
N ALA A 66 12.27 8.47 18.70
CA ALA A 66 12.59 9.88 18.51
C ALA A 66 13.99 10.11 17.91
N ARG A 67 14.99 9.33 18.34
CA ARG A 67 16.39 9.53 17.92
C ARG A 67 16.81 8.76 16.67
N SER A 68 16.20 7.59 16.42
CA SER A 68 16.68 6.65 15.40
C SER A 68 15.58 6.08 14.49
N GLY A 69 14.34 6.52 14.67
CA GLY A 69 13.22 6.22 13.78
C GLY A 69 12.50 4.90 14.08
N ILE A 70 11.34 4.75 13.42
CA ILE A 70 10.32 3.74 13.74
C ILE A 70 10.80 2.31 13.51
N ARG A 71 11.63 2.07 12.50
CA ARG A 71 12.21 0.74 12.20
C ARG A 71 13.04 0.20 13.36
N ARG A 72 13.90 1.05 13.96
CA ARG A 72 14.80 0.66 15.05
C ARG A 72 14.00 0.41 16.33
N ALA A 73 13.04 1.28 16.63
CA ALA A 73 12.15 1.18 17.78
C ALA A 73 11.28 -0.09 17.75
N LEU A 74 10.59 -0.34 16.63
CA LEU A 74 9.75 -1.54 16.44
C LEU A 74 10.56 -2.84 16.55
N THR A 75 11.79 -2.84 16.03
CA THR A 75 12.66 -4.04 16.09
C THR A 75 13.06 -4.35 17.53
N ARG A 76 13.39 -3.33 18.34
CA ARG A 76 13.70 -3.48 19.76
C ARG A 76 12.50 -3.98 20.55
N TRP A 77 11.34 -3.38 20.31
CA TRP A 77 10.08 -3.77 20.94
C TRP A 77 9.68 -5.22 20.62
N ARG A 78 9.71 -5.61 19.34
CA ARG A 78 9.44 -7.01 18.92
C ARG A 78 10.36 -8.01 19.61
N ARG A 79 11.66 -7.69 19.72
CA ARG A 79 12.64 -8.57 20.40
C ARG A 79 12.27 -8.78 21.86
N ARG A 80 11.90 -7.73 22.60
CA ARG A 80 11.45 -7.86 23.99
C ARG A 80 10.17 -8.69 24.10
N ARG A 81 9.19 -8.44 23.22
CA ARG A 81 7.91 -9.14 23.25
C ARG A 81 8.06 -10.64 22.97
N ARG A 82 8.88 -11.01 21.99
CA ARG A 82 9.24 -12.42 21.71
C ARG A 82 10.02 -13.05 22.87
N GLY A 83 10.89 -12.29 23.54
CA GLY A 83 11.59 -12.75 24.74
C GLY A 83 10.64 -13.07 25.91
N ARG A 84 9.58 -12.27 26.11
CA ARG A 84 8.52 -12.54 27.10
C ARG A 84 7.69 -13.78 26.74
N ALA A 85 7.29 -13.92 25.48
CA ALA A 85 6.54 -15.09 25.02
C ALA A 85 7.33 -16.40 25.22
N ARG A 86 8.65 -16.37 24.97
CA ARG A 86 9.52 -17.52 25.22
C ARG A 86 9.70 -17.82 26.71
N LYS A 87 9.60 -16.81 27.59
CA LYS A 87 9.65 -16.99 29.04
C LYS A 87 8.35 -17.57 29.61
N SER A 88 7.20 -17.28 29.00
CA SER A 88 5.90 -17.86 29.40
C SER A 88 5.70 -19.30 28.93
N THR A 89 6.44 -19.75 27.91
CA THR A 89 6.39 -21.14 27.41
C THR A 89 7.49 -22.03 28.02
N ALA A 90 8.28 -21.51 28.96
CA ALA A 90 9.13 -22.37 29.77
C ALA A 90 8.21 -23.23 30.66
N PRO A 91 8.20 -24.57 30.49
CA PRO A 91 7.36 -25.41 31.33
C PRO A 91 7.80 -25.20 32.77
N LEU A 92 6.85 -24.91 33.65
CA LEU A 92 7.06 -24.99 35.09
C LEU A 92 7.30 -26.48 35.37
N ILE A 93 8.57 -26.86 35.55
CA ILE A 93 9.00 -28.16 36.06
C ILE A 93 9.22 -27.99 37.56
#